data_AF-A0A0B7KD47-F1
#
_entry.id   AF-A0A0B7KD47-F1
#
_cell.length_a   1.000
_cell.length_b   1.000
_cell.length_c   1.000
_cell.angle_alpha   90.00
_cell.angle_beta   90.00
_cell.angle_gamma   90.00
#
_symmetry.space_group_name_H-M   'P 1'
#
loop_
_entity.id
_entity.type
_entity.pdbx_description
1 polymer ?
#
loop_
_entity_poly.entity_id
_entity_poly.type
_entity_poly.pdbx_seq_one_letter_code
_entity_poly.pdbx_strand_id
1 'polypeptide(L)'
;MAIPNEKLQKLVQEIETQALVAQQQIGLARGQMASKQREQRLVKLTLSEMASLPDDAVVYEGVGKMFAALPVTALRKKLDNQTNDLDGEVEKLSQRLLYLETTHKNSREHIEQMLRGR
;
A
#
# COMPACT_ATOMS: atom_id res chain seq x y z
N MET A 1 -7.94 14.86 40.87
CA MET A 1 -8.43 16.12 40.24
C MET A 1 -9.16 15.72 38.97
N ALA A 2 -10.49 15.82 38.97
CA ALA A 2 -11.31 15.46 37.82
C ALA A 2 -11.07 16.46 36.68
N ILE A 3 -10.75 15.96 35.49
CA ILE A 3 -10.63 16.77 34.28
C ILE A 3 -11.99 17.47 34.08
N PRO A 4 -12.03 18.80 33.83
CA PRO A 4 -13.28 19.52 33.59
C PRO A 4 -14.07 18.86 32.45
N ASN A 5 -15.36 18.62 32.66
CA ASN A 5 -16.23 17.86 31.75
C ASN A 5 -16.23 18.42 30.30
N GLU A 6 -16.06 19.73 30.14
CA GLU A 6 -15.93 20.39 28.83
C GLU A 6 -14.61 20.07 28.11
N LYS A 7 -13.49 19.96 28.85
CA LYS A 7 -12.19 19.58 28.27
C LYS A 7 -12.19 18.12 27.83
N LEU A 8 -12.89 17.26 28.58
CA LEU A 8 -13.11 15.87 28.18
C LEU A 8 -13.96 15.77 26.91
N GLN A 9 -15.05 16.53 26.79
CA GLN A 9 -15.87 16.52 25.58
C GLN A 9 -15.12 16.97 24.33
N LYS A 10 -14.31 18.05 24.43
CA LYS A 10 -13.48 18.51 23.32
C LYS A 10 -12.43 17.46 22.92
N LEU A 11 -11.78 16.83 23.90
CA LEU A 11 -10.79 15.78 23.65
C LEU A 11 -11.41 14.56 22.95
N VAL A 12 -12.63 14.15 23.34
CA VAL A 12 -13.35 13.05 22.68
C VAL A 12 -13.68 13.40 21.23
N GLN A 13 -14.18 14.60 20.95
CA GLN A 13 -14.47 15.05 19.58
C GLN A 13 -13.22 15.08 18.69
N GLU A 14 -12.08 15.52 19.23
CA GLU A 14 -10.80 15.51 18.52
C GLU A 14 -10.35 14.08 18.18
N ILE A 15 -10.47 13.15 19.13
CA ILE A 15 -10.08 11.74 18.90
C ILE A 15 -11.05 11.06 17.92
N GLU A 16 -12.35 11.35 17.98
CA GLU A 16 -13.33 10.86 17.00
C GLU A 16 -13.00 11.34 15.58
N THR A 17 -12.68 12.63 15.45
CA THR A 17 -12.27 13.21 14.15
C THR A 17 -11.00 12.54 13.63
N GLN A 18 -10.01 12.32 14.50
CA GLN A 18 -8.77 11.64 14.13
C GLN A 18 -9.01 10.18 13.73
N ALA A 19 -9.90 9.47 14.42
CA ALA A 19 -10.26 8.09 14.10
C ALA A 19 -10.95 7.99 12.72
N LEU A 20 -11.86 8.92 12.41
CA LEU A 20 -12.52 8.97 11.09
C LEU A 20 -11.51 9.22 9.96
N VAL A 21 -10.59 10.16 10.14
CA VAL A 21 -9.54 10.44 9.15
C VAL A 21 -8.62 9.24 8.97
N ALA A 22 -8.20 8.59 10.07
CA ALA A 22 -7.38 7.39 10.00
C ALA A 22 -8.09 6.26 9.24
N GLN A 23 -9.39 6.03 9.52
CA GLN A 23 -10.19 5.02 8.83
C GLN A 23 -10.30 5.28 7.32
N GLN A 24 -10.48 6.55 6.91
CA GLN A 24 -10.49 6.92 5.49
C GLN A 24 -9.13 6.65 4.83
N GLN A 25 -8.03 7.04 5.50
CA GLN A 25 -6.68 6.82 4.98
C GLN A 25 -6.32 5.33 4.89
N ILE A 26 -6.78 4.50 5.82
CA ILE A 26 -6.64 3.03 5.75
C ILE A 26 -7.31 2.51 4.48
N GLY A 27 -8.54 2.97 4.19
CA GLY A 27 -9.26 2.57 2.97
C GLY A 27 -8.48 2.89 1.70
N LEU A 28 -7.95 4.11 1.60
CA LEU A 28 -7.12 4.54 0.47
C LEU A 28 -5.83 3.72 0.35
N ALA A 29 -5.11 3.52 1.45
CA ALA A 29 -3.87 2.75 1.48
C ALA A 29 -4.09 1.29 1.07
N ARG A 30 -5.18 0.65 1.54
CA ARG A 30 -5.59 -0.70 1.12
C ARG A 30 -5.87 -0.78 -0.37
N GLY A 31 -6.58 0.20 -0.93
CA GLY A 31 -6.86 0.27 -2.36
C GLY A 31 -5.59 0.39 -3.20
N GLN A 32 -4.68 1.29 -2.79
CA GLN A 32 -3.37 1.45 -3.45
C GLN A 32 -2.53 0.16 -3.37
N MET A 33 -2.49 -0.47 -2.19
CA MET A 33 -1.76 -1.73 -1.99
C MET A 33 -2.30 -2.86 -2.87
N ALA A 34 -3.62 -3.02 -2.96
CA ALA A 34 -4.24 -4.03 -3.83
C ALA A 34 -3.93 -3.80 -5.32
N SER A 35 -3.90 -2.54 -5.76
CA SER A 35 -3.52 -2.18 -7.13
C SER A 35 -2.06 -2.55 -7.40
N LYS A 36 -1.14 -2.20 -6.49
CA LYS A 36 0.30 -2.48 -6.63
C LYS A 36 0.62 -3.97 -6.54
N GLN A 37 -0.04 -4.72 -5.67
CA GLN A 37 0.09 -6.18 -5.61
C GLN A 37 -0.38 -6.87 -6.89
N ARG A 38 -1.42 -6.33 -7.56
CA ARG A 38 -1.86 -6.83 -8.86
C ARG A 38 -0.81 -6.57 -9.93
N GLU A 39 -0.25 -5.37 -9.98
CA GLU A 39 0.83 -5.00 -10.90
C GLU A 39 2.07 -5.90 -10.69
N GLN A 40 2.49 -6.07 -9.44
CA GLN A 40 3.59 -6.96 -9.05
C GLN A 40 3.35 -8.40 -9.50
N ARG A 41 2.11 -8.91 -9.36
CA ARG A 41 1.76 -10.25 -9.83
C ARG A 41 1.88 -10.37 -11.35
N LEU A 42 1.40 -9.37 -12.10
CA LEU A 42 1.52 -9.36 -13.57
C LEU A 42 2.99 -9.42 -14.00
N VAL A 43 3.84 -8.55 -13.44
CA VAL A 43 5.28 -8.53 -13.79
C VAL A 43 5.96 -9.86 -13.45
N LYS A 44 5.66 -10.45 -12.28
CA LYS A 44 6.21 -11.76 -11.88
C LYS A 44 5.76 -12.89 -12.81
N LEU A 45 4.52 -12.87 -13.28
CA LEU A 45 4.03 -13.82 -14.27
C LEU A 45 4.74 -13.62 -15.62
N THR A 46 4.89 -12.38 -16.09
CA THR A 46 5.64 -12.08 -17.32
C THR A 46 7.08 -12.56 -17.24
N LEU A 47 7.77 -12.35 -16.10
CA LEU A 47 9.11 -12.89 -15.87
C LEU A 47 9.15 -14.42 -15.93
N SER A 48 8.17 -15.08 -15.32
CA SER A 48 8.04 -16.54 -15.37
C SER A 48 7.82 -17.06 -16.80
N GLU A 49 6.99 -16.38 -17.60
CA GLU A 49 6.76 -16.72 -18.99
C GLU A 49 8.04 -16.49 -19.81
N MET A 50 8.74 -15.39 -19.59
CA MET A 50 10.01 -15.09 -20.24
C MET A 50 11.12 -16.09 -19.90
N ALA A 51 11.11 -16.69 -18.72
CA ALA A 51 12.06 -17.73 -18.34
C ALA A 51 11.85 -19.04 -19.13
N SER A 52 10.67 -19.25 -19.71
CA SER A 52 10.37 -20.39 -20.59
C SER A 52 10.82 -20.18 -22.05
N LEU A 53 11.20 -18.95 -22.41
CA LEU A 53 11.64 -18.62 -23.76
C LEU A 53 13.14 -18.91 -23.97
N PRO A 54 13.52 -19.34 -25.19
CA PRO A 54 14.92 -19.38 -25.61
C PRO A 54 15.61 -18.02 -25.50
N ASP A 55 16.91 -18.01 -25.22
CA ASP A 55 17.67 -16.76 -25.05
C ASP A 55 17.84 -15.95 -26.36
N ASP A 56 17.67 -16.60 -27.51
CA ASP A 56 17.68 -16.01 -28.85
C ASP A 56 16.29 -15.60 -29.36
N ALA A 57 15.25 -15.76 -28.54
CA ALA A 57 13.89 -15.40 -28.91
C ALA A 57 13.76 -13.90 -29.26
N VAL A 58 13.04 -13.60 -30.33
CA VAL A 58 12.71 -12.21 -30.68
C VAL A 58 11.57 -11.73 -29.80
N VAL A 59 11.83 -10.75 -28.94
CA VAL A 59 10.83 -10.14 -28.06
C VAL A 59 10.56 -8.69 -28.42
N TYR A 60 9.33 -8.27 -28.15
CA TYR A 60 8.86 -6.92 -28.42
C TYR A 60 8.24 -6.33 -27.15
N GLU A 61 8.55 -5.07 -26.87
CA GLU A 61 7.94 -4.30 -25.80
C GLU A 61 6.86 -3.36 -26.38
N GLY A 62 5.70 -3.31 -25.72
CA GLY A 62 4.65 -2.36 -26.05
C GLY A 62 5.00 -0.94 -25.64
N VAL A 63 5.00 -0.01 -26.60
CA VAL A 63 5.20 1.43 -26.40
C VAL A 63 3.95 2.17 -26.91
N GLY A 64 2.97 2.35 -26.03
CA GLY A 64 1.66 2.92 -26.40
C GLY A 64 0.90 2.01 -27.36
N LYS A 65 0.76 2.42 -28.62
CA LYS A 65 0.10 1.62 -29.68
C LYS A 65 1.09 0.86 -30.58
N MET A 66 2.40 0.98 -30.32
CA MET A 66 3.45 0.36 -31.12
C MET A 66 4.14 -0.75 -30.33
N PHE A 67 4.86 -1.62 -31.03
CA PHE A 67 5.72 -2.65 -30.45
C PHE A 67 7.15 -2.44 -30.95
N ALA A 68 8.10 -2.29 -30.04
CA ALA A 68 9.51 -2.09 -30.36
C ALA A 68 10.31 -3.35 -30.01
N ALA A 69 11.15 -3.82 -30.95
CA ALA A 69 12.03 -4.95 -30.70
C ALA A 69 13.07 -4.61 -29.63
N LEU A 70 13.31 -5.53 -28.70
CA LEU A 70 14.28 -5.36 -27.62
C LEU A 70 15.00 -6.70 -27.38
N PRO A 71 16.29 -6.71 -26.99
CA PRO A 71 16.94 -7.94 -26.55
C PRO A 71 16.26 -8.54 -25.31
N VAL A 72 16.15 -9.87 -25.24
CA VAL A 72 15.56 -10.61 -24.10
C VAL A 72 16.21 -10.22 -22.78
N THR A 73 17.54 -10.08 -22.77
CA THR A 73 18.31 -9.70 -21.57
C THR A 73 17.96 -8.29 -21.07
N ALA A 74 17.73 -7.34 -21.98
CA ALA A 74 17.33 -5.99 -21.62
C ALA A 74 15.89 -5.97 -21.08
N LEU A 75 14.98 -6.75 -21.67
CA LEU A 75 13.60 -6.86 -21.19
C LEU A 75 13.55 -7.52 -19.80
N ARG A 76 14.26 -8.63 -19.58
CA ARG A 76 14.36 -9.30 -18.27
C ARG A 76 14.85 -8.34 -17.20
N LYS A 77 15.97 -7.64 -17.45
CA LYS A 77 16.51 -6.64 -16.51
C LYS A 77 15.53 -5.52 -16.19
N LYS A 78 14.75 -5.07 -17.18
CA LYS A 78 13.72 -4.04 -16.98
C LYS A 78 12.61 -4.54 -16.06
N LEU A 79 12.10 -5.75 -16.30
CA LEU A 79 11.06 -6.37 -15.48
C LEU A 79 11.56 -6.71 -14.06
N ASP A 80 12.81 -7.11 -13.90
CA ASP A 80 13.43 -7.33 -12.59
C ASP A 80 13.50 -6.02 -11.78
N ASN A 81 13.97 -4.94 -12.41
CA ASN A 81 13.97 -3.62 -11.78
C ASN A 81 12.56 -3.18 -11.39
N GLN A 82 11.58 -3.33 -12.29
CA GLN A 82 10.19 -3.00 -12.01
C GLN A 82 9.62 -3.85 -10.85
N THR A 83 10.02 -5.12 -10.75
CA THR A 83 9.63 -5.99 -9.64
C THR A 83 10.19 -5.48 -8.31
N ASN A 84 11.48 -5.14 -8.28
CA ASN A 84 12.12 -4.61 -7.07
C ASN A 84 11.51 -3.27 -6.62
N ASP A 85 11.21 -2.38 -7.58
CA ASP A 85 10.56 -1.10 -7.30
C ASP A 85 9.16 -1.32 -6.71
N LEU A 86 8.37 -2.22 -7.29
CA LEU A 86 7.03 -2.58 -6.80
C LEU A 86 7.09 -3.25 -5.42
N ASP A 87 8.07 -4.11 -5.16
CA ASP A 87 8.29 -4.73 -3.86
C ASP A 87 8.54 -3.66 -2.78
N GLY A 88 9.40 -2.68 -3.08
CA GLY A 88 9.68 -1.55 -2.18
C GLY A 88 8.47 -0.63 -1.98
N GLU A 89 7.65 -0.38 -3.00
CA GLU A 89 6.40 0.38 -2.87
C GLU A 89 5.36 -0.33 -2.00
N VAL A 90 5.18 -1.65 -2.20
CA VAL A 90 4.28 -2.47 -1.39
C VAL A 90 4.73 -2.49 0.06
N GLU A 91 6.03 -2.61 0.33
CA GLU A 91 6.57 -2.58 1.70
C GLU A 91 6.30 -1.24 2.38
N LYS A 92 6.55 -0.11 1.70
CA LYS A 92 6.26 1.23 2.22
C LYS A 92 4.77 1.42 2.52
N LEU A 93 3.89 0.96 1.63
CA LEU A 93 2.44 1.02 1.82
C LEU A 93 2.01 0.14 3.01
N SER A 94 2.60 -1.04 3.16
CA SER A 94 2.35 -1.94 4.28
C SER A 94 2.74 -1.31 5.63
N GLN A 95 3.93 -0.70 5.71
CA GLN A 95 4.38 0.02 6.92
C GLN A 95 3.44 1.19 7.25
N ARG A 96 3.05 1.98 6.24
CA ARG A 96 2.08 3.08 6.41
C ARG A 96 0.73 2.57 6.91
N LEU A 97 0.24 1.47 6.35
CA LEU A 97 -1.03 0.87 6.72
C LEU A 97 -1.00 0.36 8.16
N LEU A 98 0.07 -0.32 8.57
CA LEU A 98 0.27 -0.77 9.95
C LEU A 98 0.25 0.42 10.95
N TYR A 99 0.91 1.51 10.60
CA TYR A 99 0.91 2.73 11.43
C TYR A 99 -0.51 3.32 11.57
N LEU A 100 -1.26 3.42 10.47
CA LEU A 100 -2.62 3.94 10.49
C LEU A 100 -3.58 3.04 11.27
N GLU A 101 -3.47 1.72 11.12
CA GLU A 101 -4.26 0.75 11.86
C GLU A 101 -3.97 0.81 13.36
N THR A 102 -2.69 0.92 13.73
CA THR A 102 -2.27 1.06 15.14
C THR A 102 -2.79 2.37 15.73
N THR A 103 -2.69 3.48 14.98
CA THR A 103 -3.21 4.78 15.41
C THR A 103 -4.72 4.73 15.61
N HIS A 104 -5.46 4.17 14.65
CA HIS A 104 -6.91 4.03 14.75
C HIS A 104 -7.32 3.15 15.94
N LYS A 105 -6.61 2.04 16.18
CA LYS A 105 -6.84 1.17 17.34
C LYS A 105 -6.61 1.89 18.66
N ASN A 106 -5.48 2.59 18.81
CA ASN A 106 -5.16 3.34 20.02
C ASN A 106 -6.19 4.46 20.28
N SER A 107 -6.60 5.20 19.25
CA SER A 107 -7.65 6.23 19.38
C SER A 107 -8.97 5.65 19.89
N ARG A 108 -9.36 4.46 19.40
CA ARG A 108 -10.58 3.77 19.87
C ARG A 108 -10.45 3.30 21.33
N GLU A 109 -9.33 2.71 21.70
CA GLU A 109 -9.08 2.25 23.07
C GLU A 109 -9.10 3.43 24.05
N HIS A 110 -8.52 4.58 23.68
CA HIS A 110 -8.54 5.80 24.50
C HIS A 110 -9.98 6.31 24.72
N ILE A 111 -10.83 6.32 23.69
CA ILE A 111 -12.25 6.68 23.82
C ILE A 111 -12.96 5.68 24.75
N GLU A 112 -12.78 4.38 24.56
CA GLU A 112 -13.42 3.36 25.39
C GLU A 112 -13.04 3.48 26.87
N GLN A 113 -11.76 3.74 27.18
CA GLN A 113 -11.30 3.95 28.55
C GLN A 113 -11.92 5.21 29.17
N MET A 114 -12.01 6.31 28.42
CA MET A 114 -12.67 7.53 28.90
C MET A 114 -14.17 7.34 29.14
N LEU A 115 -14.85 6.51 28.34
CA LEU A 115 -16.27 6.18 28.52
C LEU A 115 -16.51 5.21 29.70
N ARG A 116 -15.60 4.24 29.92
CA ARG A 116 -15.68 3.28 31.05
C ARG A 116 -15.21 3.86 32.39
N GLY A 117 -14.42 4.94 32.38
CA GLY A 117 -13.97 5.64 33.57
C GLY A 117 -15.02 6.55 34.24
N ARG A 118 -16.29 6.39 33.88
CA ARG A 118 -17.46 7.00 34.54
C ARG A 118 -18.23 5.98 35.35
#